data_AF-A0A6M2DRP0-F1
#
_entry.id   AF-A0A6M2DRP0-F1
#
_cell.length_a   1.000
_cell.length_b   1.000
_cell.length_c   1.000
_cell.angle_alpha   90.00
_cell.angle_beta   90.00
_cell.angle_gamma   90.00
#
_symmetry.space_group_name_H-M   'P 1'
#
loop_
_entity.id
_entity.type
_entity.pdbx_description
1 polymer ?
#
loop_
_entity_poly.entity_id
_entity_poly.type
_entity_poly.pdbx_seq_one_letter_code
_entity_poly.pdbx_strand_id
1 'polypeptide(L)'
;ILTCGVSELNGSVGDYQILTHEHDSETSFSAILDMSQYTPKERAEIVTLYIENNSSVVKTVRAYRKKYGRHSAPAENTIRSLAKNFFEYGSVATRQRPIRPRPKRSGEIIEAVKDSVADNPNVSYSRRSQELNVSGTTLRRILKQDLHLFPYKVQITQRLLPTDKPRRLEYGNAVARMIDDAEPDFWDKILMTDEAHFTLSGGVNKQNCRIWGTENPHVIHETQLHDQKITV
;
A
#
# COMPACT_ATOMS: atom_id res chain seq x y z
N ILE A 1 -18.04 14.55 53.85
CA ILE A 1 -17.04 14.94 54.88
C ILE A 1 -15.84 14.04 54.63
N LEU A 2 -14.84 14.40 53.83
CA LEU A 2 -13.89 15.49 54.02
C LEU A 2 -13.56 16.24 52.70
N THR A 3 -13.12 17.48 52.90
CA THR A 3 -12.71 18.62 52.04
C THR A 3 -11.47 18.35 51.17
N CYS A 4 -11.44 18.79 49.91
CA CYS A 4 -10.99 20.10 49.36
C CYS A 4 -9.46 20.21 49.15
N GLY A 5 -9.05 20.68 47.96
CA GLY A 5 -7.66 20.98 47.62
C GLY A 5 -7.47 21.37 46.15
N VAL A 6 -7.97 22.55 45.79
CA VAL A 6 -7.60 23.27 44.56
C VAL A 6 -6.24 23.90 44.78
N SER A 7 -5.31 23.74 43.83
CA SER A 7 -4.13 24.60 43.71
C SER A 7 -3.76 24.75 42.24
N GLU A 8 -4.14 25.91 41.71
CA GLU A 8 -3.60 26.51 40.49
C GLU A 8 -2.10 26.76 40.67
N LEU A 9 -1.30 26.44 39.65
CA LEU A 9 0.00 27.06 39.44
C LEU A 9 0.08 27.53 37.98
N ASN A 10 0.01 28.85 37.85
CA ASN A 10 0.41 29.62 36.68
C ASN A 10 1.88 29.34 36.34
N GLY A 11 2.18 29.12 35.07
CA GLY A 11 3.54 28.90 34.60
C GLY A 11 3.69 29.12 33.10
N SER A 12 3.94 30.38 32.73
CA SER A 12 4.69 30.86 31.57
C SER A 12 4.25 30.43 30.16
N VAL A 13 3.64 31.39 29.46
CA VAL A 13 3.64 31.49 28.00
C VAL A 13 5.10 31.50 27.53
N GLY A 14 5.53 30.40 26.91
CA GLY A 14 6.81 30.29 26.22
C GLY A 14 6.59 30.39 24.72
N ASP A 15 7.04 31.49 24.15
CA ASP A 15 7.15 31.73 22.72
C ASP A 15 7.96 30.59 22.05
N TYR A 16 7.31 29.80 21.20
CA TYR A 16 8.00 28.94 20.24
C TYR A 16 7.78 29.50 18.84
N GLN A 17 8.65 30.45 18.47
CA GLN A 17 8.87 30.84 17.08
C GLN A 17 9.52 29.69 16.31
N ILE A 18 8.80 29.22 15.29
CA ILE A 18 9.23 28.78 13.96
C ILE A 18 10.66 28.22 13.84
N LEU A 19 10.77 26.89 13.70
CA LEU A 19 11.81 26.27 12.88
C LEU A 19 11.11 25.50 11.75
N THR A 20 10.87 26.20 10.65
CA THR A 20 10.64 25.59 9.34
C THR A 20 11.91 24.83 8.98
N HIS A 21 11.95 23.55 9.29
CA HIS A 21 12.94 22.64 8.72
C HIS A 21 12.53 22.43 7.26
N GLU A 22 12.98 23.33 6.39
CA GLU A 22 13.10 23.05 4.96
C GLU A 22 13.97 21.79 4.85
N HIS A 23 13.31 20.66 4.65
CA HIS A 23 14.00 19.44 4.27
C HIS A 23 14.34 19.60 2.79
N ASP A 24 15.51 20.19 2.54
CA ASP A 24 16.20 20.13 1.26
C ASP A 24 16.37 18.66 0.87
N SER A 25 15.44 18.16 0.06
CA SER A 25 15.45 16.80 -0.48
C SER A 25 16.47 16.63 -1.62
N GLU A 26 17.49 17.48 -1.70
CA GLU A 26 18.48 17.45 -2.78
C GLU A 26 19.69 16.54 -2.50
N THR A 27 19.81 15.97 -1.29
CA THR A 27 21.04 15.25 -0.90
C THR A 27 20.92 13.72 -0.85
N SER A 28 19.91 13.12 -1.48
CA SER A 28 19.78 11.65 -1.54
C SER A 28 19.62 11.08 -2.95
N PHE A 29 20.14 11.77 -3.97
CA PHE A 29 20.17 11.28 -5.35
C PHE A 29 21.59 11.00 -5.87
N SER A 30 22.60 10.96 -4.99
CA SER A 30 23.95 10.54 -5.36
C SER A 30 24.09 9.03 -5.26
N ALA A 31 24.34 8.39 -6.40
CA ALA A 31 24.71 6.98 -6.58
C ALA A 31 23.56 5.96 -6.71
N ILE A 32 22.65 6.19 -7.66
CA ILE A 32 22.30 5.05 -8.52
C ILE A 32 23.55 4.81 -9.36
N LEU A 33 24.36 3.81 -8.99
CA LEU A 33 25.45 3.32 -9.82
C LEU A 33 24.89 3.10 -11.23
N ASP A 34 25.29 3.95 -12.17
CA ASP A 34 24.98 3.79 -13.58
C ASP A 34 25.61 2.45 -13.99
N MET A 35 24.80 1.38 -13.98
CA MET A 35 25.14 0.04 -14.47
C MET A 35 25.37 0.03 -16.00
N SER A 36 25.90 1.12 -16.52
CA SER A 36 26.43 1.17 -17.84
C SER A 36 27.76 0.43 -17.89
N GLN A 37 27.93 -0.33 -18.96
CA GLN A 37 29.15 -1.09 -19.24
C GLN A 37 30.42 -0.23 -19.30
N TYR A 38 30.29 1.09 -19.47
CA TYR A 38 31.40 2.04 -19.61
C TYR A 38 31.17 3.29 -18.78
N THR A 39 32.16 3.64 -17.98
CA THR A 39 32.19 4.91 -17.22
C THR A 39 32.19 6.11 -18.16
N PRO A 40 31.74 7.30 -17.71
CA PRO A 40 31.75 8.51 -18.55
C PRO A 40 33.11 8.82 -19.19
N LYS A 41 34.20 8.56 -18.44
CA LYS A 41 35.58 8.73 -18.92
C LYS A 41 35.94 7.75 -20.04
N GLU A 42 35.61 6.47 -19.88
CA GLU A 42 35.84 5.45 -20.91
C GLU A 42 35.05 5.75 -22.18
N ARG A 43 33.81 6.24 -22.05
CA ARG A 43 33.02 6.61 -23.23
C ARG A 43 33.61 7.81 -23.96
N ALA A 44 34.08 8.82 -23.24
CA ALA A 44 34.75 9.97 -23.85
C ALA A 44 35.97 9.48 -24.66
N GLU A 45 36.74 8.55 -24.10
CA GLU A 45 37.88 7.96 -24.80
C GLU A 45 37.50 7.13 -26.02
N ILE A 46 36.38 6.39 -25.96
CA ILE A 46 35.86 5.67 -27.13
C ILE A 46 35.52 6.64 -28.26
N VAL A 47 34.93 7.80 -27.92
CA VAL A 47 34.59 8.84 -28.90
C VAL A 47 35.84 9.51 -29.46
N THR A 48 36.86 9.82 -28.64
CA THR A 48 38.12 10.40 -29.14
C THR A 48 38.83 9.45 -30.10
N LEU A 49 38.93 8.16 -29.75
CA LEU A 49 39.48 7.14 -30.64
C LEU A 49 38.65 6.95 -31.92
N TYR A 50 37.34 7.20 -31.87
CA TYR A 50 36.49 7.16 -33.06
C TYR A 50 36.79 8.31 -34.02
N ILE A 51 37.00 9.52 -33.47
CA ILE A 51 37.36 10.71 -34.24
C ILE A 51 38.76 10.56 -34.85
N GLU A 52 39.76 10.17 -34.06
CA GLU A 52 41.15 9.97 -34.51
C GLU A 52 41.28 8.92 -35.62
N ASN A 53 40.42 7.91 -35.61
CA ASN A 53 40.44 6.83 -36.60
C ASN A 53 39.56 7.09 -37.83
N ASN A 54 39.25 8.35 -38.14
CA ASN A 54 38.42 8.76 -39.28
C ASN A 54 37.05 8.05 -39.28
N SER A 55 36.37 8.00 -38.13
CA SER A 55 35.03 7.39 -37.98
C SER A 55 34.97 5.88 -38.28
N SER A 56 36.11 5.18 -38.26
CA SER A 56 36.18 3.74 -38.50
C SER A 56 36.00 2.93 -37.22
N VAL A 57 34.82 2.30 -37.06
CA VAL A 57 34.48 1.43 -35.91
C VAL A 57 35.54 0.35 -35.68
N VAL A 58 35.98 -0.32 -36.75
CA VAL A 58 36.93 -1.44 -36.65
C VAL A 58 38.27 -0.98 -36.08
N LYS A 59 38.77 0.18 -36.52
CA LYS A 59 40.02 0.75 -36.02
C LYS A 59 39.88 1.19 -34.56
N THR A 60 38.77 1.82 -34.19
CA THR A 60 38.45 2.21 -32.81
C THR A 60 38.41 1.00 -31.87
N VAL A 61 37.73 -0.09 -32.27
CA VAL A 61 37.70 -1.33 -31.47
C VAL A 61 39.10 -1.92 -31.31
N ARG A 62 39.92 -1.94 -32.38
CA ARG A 62 41.30 -2.46 -32.31
C ARG A 62 42.17 -1.61 -31.40
N ALA A 63 42.10 -0.29 -31.49
CA ALA A 63 42.85 0.63 -30.64
C ALA A 63 42.43 0.49 -29.17
N TYR A 64 41.12 0.42 -28.90
CA TYR A 64 40.60 0.24 -27.55
C TYR A 64 40.99 -1.14 -26.96
N ARG A 65 40.91 -2.21 -27.77
CA ARG A 65 41.38 -3.56 -27.38
C ARG A 65 42.87 -3.58 -27.04
N LYS A 66 43.70 -2.82 -27.76
CA LYS A 66 45.13 -2.72 -27.48
C LYS A 66 45.39 -2.10 -26.11
N LYS A 67 44.55 -1.16 -25.67
CA LYS A 67 44.71 -0.46 -24.39
C LYS A 67 44.06 -1.17 -23.20
N TYR A 68 42.88 -1.77 -23.38
CA TYR A 68 42.05 -2.33 -22.28
C TYR A 68 41.80 -3.84 -22.36
N GLY A 69 42.40 -4.53 -23.34
CA GLY A 69 42.23 -5.97 -23.54
C GLY A 69 40.97 -6.37 -24.31
N ARG A 70 40.86 -7.67 -24.62
CA ARG A 70 39.80 -8.22 -25.49
C ARG A 70 38.39 -8.10 -24.90
N HIS A 71 38.25 -8.35 -23.59
CA HIS A 71 36.95 -8.42 -22.92
C HIS A 71 36.29 -7.06 -22.67
N SER A 72 37.07 -5.99 -22.72
CA SER A 72 36.60 -4.62 -22.48
C SER A 72 36.14 -3.90 -23.76
N ALA A 73 36.24 -4.56 -24.92
CA ALA A 73 36.03 -3.94 -26.21
C ALA A 73 34.56 -3.53 -26.44
N PRO A 74 34.28 -2.27 -26.80
CA PRO A 74 32.92 -1.81 -27.07
C PRO A 74 32.33 -2.50 -28.29
N ALA A 75 31.03 -2.80 -28.19
CA ALA A 75 30.23 -3.25 -29.31
C ALA A 75 30.10 -2.12 -30.35
N GLU A 76 29.97 -2.49 -31.62
CA GLU A 76 29.81 -1.53 -32.72
C GLU A 76 28.65 -0.57 -32.50
N ASN A 77 27.49 -1.08 -32.05
CA ASN A 77 26.32 -0.26 -31.75
C ASN A 77 26.59 0.77 -30.64
N THR A 78 27.41 0.41 -29.64
CA THR A 78 27.80 1.31 -28.57
C THR A 78 28.65 2.46 -29.12
N ILE A 79 29.65 2.17 -29.96
CA ILE A 79 30.50 3.20 -30.58
C ILE A 79 29.67 4.15 -31.42
N ARG A 80 28.81 3.61 -32.31
CA ARG A 80 27.94 4.43 -33.17
C ARG A 80 26.97 5.29 -32.37
N SER A 81 26.36 4.73 -31.31
CA SER A 81 25.44 5.45 -30.43
C SER A 81 26.16 6.58 -29.67
N LEU A 82 27.35 6.32 -29.13
CA LEU A 82 28.15 7.32 -28.43
C LEU A 82 28.59 8.45 -29.36
N ALA A 83 29.11 8.11 -30.55
CA ALA A 83 29.51 9.09 -31.56
C ALA A 83 28.32 9.93 -32.01
N LYS A 84 27.16 9.30 -32.31
CA LYS A 84 25.93 10.01 -32.68
C LYS A 84 25.50 10.98 -31.58
N ASN A 85 25.43 10.51 -30.33
CA ASN A 85 25.04 11.36 -29.20
C ASN A 85 26.01 12.52 -28.99
N PHE A 86 27.31 12.29 -29.19
CA PHE A 86 28.34 13.31 -29.09
C PHE A 86 28.21 14.37 -30.19
N PHE A 87 28.04 13.96 -31.47
CA PHE A 87 27.91 14.92 -32.56
C PHE A 87 26.57 15.67 -32.56
N GLU A 88 25.47 15.03 -32.15
CA GLU A 88 24.15 15.67 -32.12
C GLU A 88 23.97 16.59 -30.90
N TYR A 89 24.52 16.23 -29.74
CA TYR A 89 24.19 16.90 -28.46
C TYR A 89 25.41 17.31 -27.62
N GLY A 90 26.64 17.02 -28.07
CA GLY A 90 27.87 17.38 -27.37
C GLY A 90 28.13 16.62 -26.06
N SER A 91 27.37 15.55 -25.77
CA SER A 91 27.47 14.83 -24.50
C SER A 91 27.61 13.32 -24.68
N VAL A 92 28.43 12.72 -23.80
CA VAL A 92 28.71 11.28 -23.74
C VAL A 92 28.05 10.62 -22.52
N ALA A 93 27.37 11.42 -21.69
CA ALA A 93 26.67 10.95 -20.50
C ALA A 93 25.46 10.07 -20.88
N THR A 94 25.08 9.16 -19.97
CA THR A 94 23.83 8.40 -20.13
C THR A 94 22.67 9.38 -20.14
N ARG A 95 21.90 9.37 -21.22
CA ARG A 95 20.69 10.18 -21.28
C ARG A 95 19.66 9.62 -20.33
N GLN A 96 19.15 10.49 -19.46
CA GLN A 96 17.96 10.19 -18.69
C GLN A 96 16.83 9.89 -19.69
N ARG A 97 16.29 8.68 -19.61
CA ARG A 97 15.11 8.35 -20.40
C ARG A 97 13.96 9.18 -19.83
N PRO A 98 13.15 9.84 -20.67
CA PRO A 98 12.00 10.59 -20.17
C PRO A 98 11.15 9.66 -19.32
N ILE A 99 10.87 10.08 -18.09
CA ILE A 99 9.98 9.33 -17.19
C ILE A 99 8.63 9.30 -17.87
N ARG A 100 8.16 8.10 -18.21
CA ARG A 100 6.84 7.94 -18.82
C ARG A 100 5.79 8.43 -17.82
N PRO A 101 4.96 9.44 -18.17
CA PRO A 101 3.92 9.90 -17.27
C PRO A 101 2.97 8.75 -16.95
N ARG A 102 2.51 8.68 -15.70
CA ARG A 102 1.53 7.69 -15.22
C ARG A 102 0.16 8.36 -15.13
N PRO A 103 -0.56 8.58 -16.24
CA PRO A 103 -1.77 9.41 -16.27
C PRO A 103 -2.88 8.89 -15.36
N LYS A 104 -2.92 7.58 -15.10
CA LYS A 104 -3.95 6.95 -14.26
C LYS A 104 -3.79 7.22 -12.75
N ARG A 105 -2.65 7.79 -12.31
CA ARG A 105 -2.39 8.21 -10.92
C ARG A 105 -1.99 9.68 -10.91
N SER A 106 -2.82 10.53 -11.51
CA SER A 106 -2.69 11.97 -11.34
C SER A 106 -2.98 12.34 -9.88
N GLY A 107 -2.46 13.49 -9.43
CA GLY A 107 -2.72 14.01 -8.08
C GLY A 107 -4.21 14.18 -7.80
N GLU A 108 -4.95 14.67 -8.79
CA GLU A 108 -6.42 14.83 -8.73
C GLU A 108 -7.16 13.52 -8.41
N ILE A 109 -6.79 12.40 -9.05
CA ILE A 109 -7.42 11.10 -8.77
C ILE A 109 -7.05 10.63 -7.36
N ILE A 110 -5.81 10.88 -6.91
CA ILE A 110 -5.36 10.50 -5.57
C ILE A 110 -6.16 11.27 -4.50
N GLU A 111 -6.35 12.57 -4.70
CA GLU A 111 -7.16 13.43 -3.84
C GLU A 111 -8.62 12.98 -3.82
N ALA A 112 -9.24 12.76 -4.99
CA ALA A 112 -10.61 12.28 -5.06
C ALA A 112 -10.81 10.92 -4.35
N VAL A 113 -9.84 10.00 -4.46
CA VAL A 113 -9.86 8.73 -3.71
C VAL A 113 -9.72 8.98 -2.21
N LYS A 114 -8.84 9.89 -1.79
CA LYS A 114 -8.61 10.23 -0.38
C LYS A 114 -9.88 10.80 0.25
N ASP A 115 -10.50 11.77 -0.40
CA ASP A 115 -11.73 12.43 0.06
C ASP A 115 -12.87 11.42 0.15
N SER A 116 -13.06 10.62 -0.90
CA SER A 116 -14.07 9.56 -0.92
C SER A 116 -13.89 8.57 0.25
N VAL A 117 -12.65 8.21 0.62
CA VAL A 117 -12.38 7.32 1.75
C VAL A 117 -12.68 8.00 3.08
N ALA A 118 -12.36 9.29 3.22
CA ALA A 118 -12.65 10.08 4.41
C ALA A 118 -14.17 10.28 4.61
N ASP A 119 -14.91 10.54 3.54
CA ASP A 119 -16.35 10.75 3.57
C ASP A 119 -17.11 9.50 3.98
N ASN A 120 -16.74 8.34 3.42
CA ASN A 120 -17.40 7.08 3.74
C ASN A 120 -16.43 5.89 3.65
N PRO A 121 -15.92 5.40 4.80
CA PRO A 121 -14.99 4.28 4.84
C PRO A 121 -15.66 2.92 4.52
N ASN A 122 -16.99 2.84 4.63
CA ASN A 122 -17.75 1.60 4.47
C ASN A 122 -18.08 1.26 3.01
N VAL A 123 -17.79 2.17 2.07
CA VAL A 123 -18.01 1.91 0.64
C VAL A 123 -17.09 0.78 0.18
N SER A 124 -17.68 -0.22 -0.48
CA SER A 124 -16.92 -1.35 -1.00
C SER A 124 -15.92 -0.91 -2.05
N TYR A 125 -14.79 -1.62 -2.11
CA TYR A 125 -13.73 -1.35 -3.08
C TYR A 125 -14.24 -1.30 -4.54
N SER A 126 -15.13 -2.23 -4.92
CA SER A 126 -15.71 -2.25 -6.27
C SER A 126 -16.63 -1.07 -6.52
N ARG A 127 -17.43 -0.68 -5.53
CA ARG A 127 -18.34 0.46 -5.65
C ARG A 127 -17.57 1.77 -5.79
N ARG A 128 -16.53 1.97 -4.96
CA ARG A 128 -15.65 3.13 -5.05
C ARG A 128 -14.94 3.24 -6.40
N SER A 129 -14.53 2.10 -6.96
CA SER A 129 -13.94 2.01 -8.30
C SER A 129 -14.90 2.49 -9.39
N GLN A 130 -16.19 2.15 -9.27
CA GLN A 130 -17.24 2.58 -10.20
C GLN A 130 -17.58 4.06 -10.02
N GLU A 131 -17.77 4.52 -8.78
CA GLU A 131 -18.12 5.91 -8.45
C GLU A 131 -17.05 6.90 -8.93
N LEU A 132 -15.77 6.56 -8.75
CA LEU A 132 -14.65 7.40 -9.19
C LEU A 132 -14.23 7.14 -10.64
N ASN A 133 -14.86 6.19 -11.33
CA ASN A 133 -14.48 5.75 -12.69
C ASN A 133 -12.98 5.39 -12.83
N VAL A 134 -12.41 4.76 -11.79
CA VAL A 134 -11.00 4.35 -11.75
C VAL A 134 -10.93 2.84 -11.81
N SER A 135 -10.07 2.28 -12.66
CA SER A 135 -9.83 0.82 -12.68
C SER A 135 -9.42 0.31 -11.29
N GLY A 136 -9.94 -0.84 -10.87
CA GLY A 136 -9.64 -1.40 -9.54
C GLY A 136 -8.12 -1.52 -9.27
N THR A 137 -7.33 -1.98 -10.24
CA THR A 137 -5.87 -2.11 -10.07
C THR A 137 -5.20 -0.78 -9.73
N THR A 138 -5.68 0.32 -10.30
CA THR A 138 -5.20 1.67 -10.01
C THR A 138 -5.66 2.12 -8.63
N LEU A 139 -6.94 1.95 -8.29
CA LEU A 139 -7.48 2.26 -6.97
C LEU A 139 -6.70 1.53 -5.85
N ARG A 140 -6.40 0.24 -6.04
CA ARG A 140 -5.61 -0.55 -5.09
C ARG A 140 -4.19 0.01 -4.92
N ARG A 141 -3.56 0.47 -6.01
CA ARG A 141 -2.23 1.09 -5.93
C ARG A 141 -2.28 2.40 -5.18
N ILE A 142 -3.29 3.24 -5.43
CA ILE A 142 -3.49 4.51 -4.72
C ILE A 142 -3.66 4.25 -3.23
N LEU A 143 -4.61 3.39 -2.86
CA LEU A 143 -4.89 3.04 -1.46
C LEU A 143 -3.65 2.51 -0.73
N LYS A 144 -2.86 1.63 -1.38
CA LYS A 144 -1.71 0.98 -0.72
C LYS A 144 -0.41 1.78 -0.76
N GLN A 145 -0.11 2.43 -1.88
CA GLN A 145 1.20 3.05 -2.14
C GLN A 145 1.20 4.56 -1.95
N ASP A 146 0.09 5.25 -2.23
CA ASP A 146 0.01 6.71 -2.06
C ASP A 146 -0.58 7.07 -0.70
N LEU A 147 -1.66 6.38 -0.29
CA LEU A 147 -2.37 6.66 0.96
C LEU A 147 -1.96 5.76 2.13
N HIS A 148 -1.13 4.74 1.88
CA HIS A 148 -0.63 3.81 2.90
C HIS A 148 -1.72 3.16 3.77
N LEU A 149 -2.88 2.87 3.18
CA LEU A 149 -4.00 2.22 3.87
C LEU A 149 -3.93 0.69 3.76
N PHE A 150 -4.43 0.03 4.80
CA PHE A 150 -4.54 -1.42 4.90
C PHE A 150 -6.00 -1.88 4.79
N PRO A 151 -6.26 -3.01 4.13
CA PRO A 151 -7.60 -3.58 4.04
C PRO A 151 -7.94 -4.40 5.28
N TYR A 152 -9.02 -4.04 5.97
CA TYR A 152 -9.58 -4.76 7.10
C TYR A 152 -10.89 -5.46 6.74
N LYS A 153 -11.10 -6.64 7.31
CA LYS A 153 -12.35 -7.40 7.16
C LYS A 153 -13.37 -6.92 8.17
N VAL A 154 -14.60 -6.69 7.71
CA VAL A 154 -15.74 -6.38 8.59
C VAL A 154 -16.09 -7.63 9.41
N GLN A 155 -16.28 -7.44 10.71
CA GLN A 155 -16.82 -8.48 11.58
C GLN A 155 -18.32 -8.54 11.37
N ILE A 156 -18.86 -9.68 10.96
CA ILE A 156 -20.32 -9.86 10.92
C ILE A 156 -20.71 -10.68 12.12
N THR A 157 -21.59 -10.11 12.95
CA THR A 157 -22.15 -10.72 14.15
C THR A 157 -23.66 -10.72 14.06
N GLN A 158 -24.31 -11.62 14.80
CA GLN A 158 -25.75 -11.55 14.98
C GLN A 158 -26.11 -10.29 15.76
N ARG A 159 -27.15 -9.59 15.32
CA ARG A 159 -27.75 -8.48 16.06
C ARG A 159 -28.28 -8.99 17.38
N LEU A 160 -27.84 -8.40 18.49
CA LEU A 160 -28.34 -8.71 19.82
C LEU A 160 -29.35 -7.66 20.25
N LEU A 161 -30.50 -8.10 20.73
CA LEU A 161 -31.47 -7.24 21.38
C LEU A 161 -31.04 -7.00 22.84
N PRO A 162 -31.43 -5.87 23.46
CA PRO A 162 -31.12 -5.60 24.86
C PRO A 162 -31.55 -6.72 25.83
N THR A 163 -32.64 -7.42 25.50
CA THR A 163 -33.17 -8.57 26.25
C THR A 163 -32.31 -9.82 26.17
N ASP A 164 -31.46 -9.95 25.14
CA ASP A 164 -30.69 -11.18 24.90
C ASP A 164 -29.48 -11.26 25.83
N LYS A 165 -28.88 -10.11 26.18
CA LYS A 165 -27.74 -10.04 27.09
C LYS A 165 -28.04 -10.67 28.46
N PRO A 166 -29.09 -10.29 29.20
CA PRO A 166 -29.39 -10.91 30.49
C PRO A 166 -29.77 -12.39 30.34
N ARG A 167 -30.57 -12.75 29.34
CA ARG A 167 -30.94 -14.17 29.09
C ARG A 167 -29.73 -15.06 28.82
N ARG A 168 -28.77 -14.58 28.02
CA ARG A 168 -27.53 -15.30 27.74
C ARG A 168 -26.66 -15.47 28.98
N LEU A 169 -26.59 -14.44 29.83
CA LEU A 169 -25.85 -14.49 31.09
C LEU A 169 -26.51 -15.47 32.07
N GLU A 170 -27.84 -15.41 32.23
CA GLU A 170 -28.61 -16.34 33.06
C GLU A 170 -28.42 -17.79 32.62
N TYR A 171 -28.51 -18.06 31.31
CA TYR A 171 -28.25 -19.37 30.74
C TYR A 171 -26.81 -19.84 31.00
N GLY A 172 -25.81 -18.99 30.74
CA GLY A 172 -24.41 -19.31 30.99
C GLY A 172 -24.15 -19.65 32.47
N ASN A 173 -24.72 -18.88 33.39
CA ASN A 173 -24.61 -19.13 34.84
C ASN A 173 -25.37 -20.38 35.29
N ALA A 174 -26.48 -20.74 34.61
CA ALA A 174 -27.19 -21.99 34.88
C ALA A 174 -26.37 -23.21 34.44
N VAL A 175 -25.79 -23.16 33.24
CA VAL A 175 -24.90 -24.21 32.71
C VAL A 175 -23.64 -24.35 33.57
N ALA A 176 -23.02 -23.24 33.96
CA ALA A 176 -21.84 -23.27 34.83
C ALA A 176 -22.13 -23.97 36.18
N ARG A 177 -23.28 -23.67 36.80
CA ARG A 177 -23.71 -24.37 38.02
C ARG A 177 -23.94 -25.87 37.80
N MET A 178 -24.59 -26.25 36.70
CA MET A 178 -24.77 -27.67 36.36
C MET A 178 -23.44 -28.43 36.17
N ILE A 179 -22.39 -27.74 35.71
CA ILE A 179 -21.04 -28.29 35.60
C ILE A 179 -20.38 -28.40 36.98
N ASP A 180 -20.46 -27.36 37.80
CA ASP A 180 -19.81 -27.27 39.11
C ASP A 180 -20.46 -28.16 40.17
N ASP A 181 -21.78 -28.33 40.12
CA ASP A 181 -22.57 -29.18 41.03
C ASP A 181 -22.35 -30.70 40.77
N ALA A 182 -21.38 -31.04 39.91
CA ALA A 182 -20.89 -32.39 39.65
C ALA A 182 -22.00 -33.39 39.27
N GLU A 183 -22.98 -32.97 38.46
CA GLU A 183 -23.87 -33.89 37.78
C GLU A 183 -23.02 -34.92 37.02
N PRO A 184 -23.04 -36.21 37.43
CA PRO A 184 -22.26 -37.22 36.76
C PRO A 184 -22.66 -37.24 35.29
N ASP A 185 -21.67 -37.22 34.42
CA ASP A 185 -21.84 -37.38 32.98
C ASP A 185 -22.64 -36.23 32.30
N PHE A 186 -22.59 -35.00 32.84
CA PHE A 186 -23.24 -33.81 32.25
C PHE A 186 -22.96 -33.67 30.75
N TRP A 187 -21.70 -33.83 30.35
CA TRP A 187 -21.28 -33.72 28.95
C TRP A 187 -21.85 -34.85 28.07
N ASP A 188 -22.05 -36.04 28.62
CA ASP A 188 -22.54 -37.20 27.87
C ASP A 188 -24.07 -37.16 27.66
N LYS A 189 -24.77 -36.33 28.43
CA LYS A 189 -26.21 -36.09 28.32
C LYS A 189 -26.56 -34.98 27.33
N ILE A 190 -25.59 -34.20 26.85
CA ILE A 190 -25.84 -33.09 25.93
C ILE A 190 -25.89 -33.62 24.49
N LEU A 191 -27.07 -33.52 23.88
CA LEU A 191 -27.26 -33.70 22.44
C LEU A 191 -27.62 -32.36 21.80
N MET A 192 -26.77 -31.87 20.91
CA MET A 192 -27.02 -30.66 20.13
C MET A 192 -27.31 -31.04 18.68
N THR A 193 -28.43 -30.55 18.16
CA THR A 193 -28.77 -30.60 16.74
C THR A 193 -28.74 -29.17 16.20
N ASP A 194 -28.24 -28.99 14.99
CA ASP A 194 -28.27 -27.70 14.30
C ASP A 194 -28.92 -27.88 12.92
N GLU A 195 -29.65 -26.86 12.48
CA GLU A 195 -30.28 -26.80 11.16
C GLU A 195 -29.49 -25.84 10.26
N ALA A 196 -29.13 -26.31 9.07
CA ALA A 196 -28.49 -25.47 8.08
C ALA A 196 -29.55 -24.64 7.35
N HIS A 197 -29.51 -23.32 7.52
CA HIS A 197 -30.38 -22.39 6.82
C HIS A 197 -29.66 -21.66 5.69
N PHE A 198 -30.33 -21.55 4.53
CA PHE A 198 -29.88 -20.70 3.43
C PHE A 198 -30.70 -19.41 3.41
N THR A 199 -30.02 -18.27 3.59
CA THR A 199 -30.67 -16.96 3.57
C THR A 199 -30.95 -16.52 2.13
N LEU A 200 -32.16 -15.99 1.89
CA LEU A 200 -32.54 -15.43 0.59
C LEU A 200 -32.08 -13.97 0.43
N SER A 201 -31.71 -13.31 1.53
CA SER A 201 -31.14 -11.97 1.51
C SER A 201 -29.70 -12.00 1.00
N GLY A 202 -29.37 -11.08 0.09
CA GLY A 202 -28.01 -10.85 -0.41
C GLY A 202 -27.13 -10.17 0.65
N GLY A 203 -26.88 -10.88 1.76
CA GLY A 203 -26.13 -10.38 2.90
C GLY A 203 -24.72 -9.88 2.54
N VAL A 204 -24.12 -9.13 3.46
CA VAL A 204 -22.77 -8.59 3.26
C VAL A 204 -21.78 -9.72 3.04
N ASN A 205 -21.24 -9.80 1.81
CA ASN A 205 -20.19 -10.75 1.49
C ASN A 205 -18.86 -10.28 2.11
N LYS A 206 -18.42 -10.93 3.20
CA LYS A 206 -17.15 -10.67 3.91
C LYS A 206 -15.91 -10.68 3.01
N GLN A 207 -15.95 -11.38 1.88
CA GLN A 207 -14.81 -11.42 0.95
C GLN A 207 -14.69 -10.14 0.12
N ASN A 208 -15.83 -9.53 -0.21
CA ASN A 208 -15.92 -8.36 -1.08
C ASN A 208 -15.98 -7.03 -0.30
N CYS A 209 -16.45 -7.06 0.95
CA CYS A 209 -16.51 -5.89 1.82
C CYS A 209 -15.20 -5.77 2.65
N ARG A 210 -14.32 -4.87 2.21
CA ARG A 210 -13.10 -4.51 2.92
C ARG A 210 -13.08 -3.02 3.19
N ILE A 211 -12.83 -2.65 4.44
CA ILE A 211 -12.65 -1.27 4.86
C ILE A 211 -11.17 -0.94 4.78
N TRP A 212 -10.83 0.24 4.29
CA TRP A 212 -9.45 0.69 4.15
C TRP A 212 -9.17 1.76 5.20
N GLY A 213 -8.14 1.55 6.00
CA GLY A 213 -7.74 2.46 7.08
C GLY A 213 -6.26 2.31 7.41
N THR A 214 -5.71 3.27 8.16
CA THR A 214 -4.37 3.14 8.76
C THR A 214 -4.39 2.17 9.94
N GLU A 215 -5.50 2.14 10.67
CA GLU A 215 -5.75 1.28 11.82
C GLU A 215 -7.02 0.46 11.62
N ASN A 216 -7.17 -0.60 12.41
CA ASN A 216 -8.36 -1.45 12.35
C ASN A 216 -9.56 -0.70 12.97
N PRO A 217 -10.61 -0.38 12.21
CA PRO A 217 -11.74 0.39 12.73
C PRO A 217 -12.72 -0.45 13.56
N HIS A 218 -12.45 -1.75 13.76
CA HIS A 218 -13.29 -2.67 14.53
C HIS A 218 -14.77 -2.63 14.13
N VAL A 219 -15.02 -2.45 12.83
CA VAL A 219 -16.39 -2.31 12.32
C VAL A 219 -17.11 -3.66 12.41
N ILE A 220 -18.21 -3.62 13.14
CA ILE A 220 -19.13 -4.73 13.32
C ILE A 220 -20.38 -4.44 12.49
N HIS A 221 -20.71 -5.36 11.61
CA HIS A 221 -21.96 -5.37 10.87
C HIS A 221 -22.90 -6.39 11.50
N GLU A 222 -24.01 -5.90 12.05
CA GLU A 222 -25.00 -6.74 12.69
C GLU A 222 -26.01 -7.27 11.66
N THR A 223 -26.08 -8.59 11.52
CA THR A 223 -27.12 -9.26 10.72
C THR A 223 -28.28 -9.67 11.59
N GLN A 224 -29.50 -9.58 11.06
CA GLN A 224 -30.69 -10.03 11.77
C GLN A 224 -30.62 -11.54 12.05
N LEU A 225 -31.10 -11.95 13.22
CA LEU A 225 -31.10 -13.36 13.64
C LEU A 225 -32.08 -14.21 12.83
N HIS A 226 -33.19 -13.61 12.38
CA HIS A 226 -34.28 -14.29 11.70
C HIS A 226 -34.59 -13.60 10.37
N ASP A 227 -33.65 -13.71 9.43
CA ASP A 227 -33.87 -13.25 8.06
C ASP A 227 -34.71 -14.27 7.27
N GLN A 228 -35.32 -13.85 6.15
CA GLN A 228 -36.06 -14.77 5.29
C GLN A 228 -35.12 -15.88 4.78
N LYS A 229 -35.46 -17.13 5.12
CA LYS A 229 -34.60 -18.29 4.94
C LYS A 229 -35.37 -19.50 4.39
N ILE A 230 -34.66 -20.33 3.63
CA ILE A 230 -35.11 -21.66 3.21
C ILE A 230 -34.33 -22.68 4.06
N THR A 231 -35.05 -23.65 4.61
CA THR A 231 -34.47 -24.79 5.32
C THR A 231 -34.46 -25.99 4.37
N VAL A 232 -33.38 -26.77 4.37
CA VAL A 232 -33.21 -28.00 3.57
C VAL A 232 -33.32 -29.22 4.45
#